data_AF-A0A2P6S2K0-F1
#
_entry.id   AF-A0A2P6S2K0-F1
#
_cell.length_a   1.000
_cell.length_b   1.000
_cell.length_c   1.000
_cell.angle_alpha   90.00
_cell.angle_beta   90.00
_cell.angle_gamma   90.00
#
_symmetry.space_group_name_H-M   'P 1'
#
loop_
_entity.id
_entity.type
_entity.pdbx_description
1 polymer ?
#
loop_
_entity_poly.entity_id
_entity_poly.type
_entity_poly.pdbx_seq_one_letter_code
_entity_poly.pdbx_strand_id
1 'polypeptide(L)'
;MSNQCLASSGRTAAQTSHLDVKRLTANYKPSIWSCDFLQSLQIDDRNHKEVYGDNRWKLMEEDLKNMIDAESLETTLELIDDIHRLGLGHRFEASIKETLDRVLKNLDQITDEDTPNLHLTALSFRLLRHHGFQVSQDVFKFFMDCDGNFKDCHCKDVKGMLSLYEASFLGIEGETLLDEALAFTSLHLKNLSRLHVTQDKGVLEQVSHALEMPLHHRMQRLEARWFIEVYSKKAYENQVLLEFAKLDYNMVQQTYQRDFKDISRWWKDTGLAKKLSFSRDRLMELFLWSVGIVSEPQFSDVRKGITKASALITTIDDVYDVYGTLDELQLFTSAVERWDVNAVEILSDYQLKLCFLALYNTVNEMTYETLKEQGVNVLPYLTKAWADMCKSWLTEAEWRHNKYTPTFDEYLANAWISVSGVVILVHTYFLLNQNISDEALKCLENHHDLLRWPSVIFRLLNDLATSKAELERGETATSISSIKRGGVVSDEESAHKYISNLIESTWKKMNKDGLIFGANSASSPFTKEFVAAATNLARIAQCIYQYGDGIGAPDKRVKNRILAVIVQPV
;
A
#
# COMPACT_ATOMS: atom_id res chain seq x y z
N MET A 1 -37.04 -40.79 72.36
CA MET A 1 -36.36 -39.72 73.14
C MET A 1 -35.22 -39.24 72.25
N SER A 2 -35.34 -38.05 71.66
CA SER A 2 -34.75 -36.80 72.16
C SER A 2 -33.26 -36.73 71.78
N ASN A 3 -32.92 -36.15 70.63
CA ASN A 3 -32.60 -34.72 70.44
C ASN A 3 -31.11 -34.41 70.63
N GLN A 4 -30.40 -34.02 69.56
CA GLN A 4 -30.07 -32.60 69.33
C GLN A 4 -29.43 -32.36 67.95
N CYS A 5 -29.79 -31.24 67.32
CA CYS A 5 -29.13 -30.71 66.13
C CYS A 5 -27.87 -29.91 66.51
N LEU A 6 -26.89 -29.88 65.62
CA LEU A 6 -26.11 -28.68 65.33
C LEU A 6 -25.93 -28.56 63.81
N ALA A 7 -25.96 -27.32 63.30
CA ALA A 7 -25.97 -27.00 61.87
C ALA A 7 -24.84 -26.01 61.52
N SER A 8 -24.80 -25.59 60.24
CA SER A 8 -23.80 -24.75 59.57
C SER A 8 -22.52 -25.49 59.14
N SER A 9 -21.91 -25.24 57.98
CA SER A 9 -22.31 -24.43 56.80
C SER A 9 -21.87 -25.21 55.53
N GLY A 10 -22.63 -25.21 54.43
CA GLY A 10 -22.88 -24.02 53.62
C GLY A 10 -21.84 -23.82 52.50
N ARG A 11 -21.40 -24.89 51.81
CA ARG A 11 -20.69 -24.77 50.52
C ARG A 11 -21.72 -24.60 49.41
N THR A 12 -22.10 -23.36 49.14
CA THR A 12 -22.70 -22.99 47.85
C THR A 12 -21.68 -23.31 46.76
N ALA A 13 -21.97 -24.33 45.96
CA ALA A 13 -21.32 -24.47 44.67
C ALA A 13 -21.74 -23.24 43.84
N ALA A 14 -20.82 -22.32 43.63
CA ALA A 14 -21.00 -21.27 42.65
C ALA A 14 -21.04 -21.94 41.28
N GLN A 15 -22.25 -22.28 40.82
CA GLN A 15 -22.51 -22.44 39.40
C GLN A 15 -22.19 -21.09 38.78
N THR A 16 -21.00 -20.97 38.18
CA THR A 16 -20.73 -19.92 37.22
C THR A 16 -21.77 -20.09 36.11
N SER A 17 -22.80 -19.25 36.16
CA SER A 17 -23.69 -19.09 35.03
C SER A 17 -22.83 -18.67 33.85
N HIS A 18 -22.62 -19.60 32.91
CA HIS A 18 -22.35 -19.20 31.54
C HIS A 18 -23.57 -18.40 31.11
N LEU A 19 -23.50 -17.09 31.31
CA LEU A 19 -24.34 -16.14 30.60
C LEU A 19 -24.10 -16.43 29.12
N ASP A 20 -25.16 -16.74 28.38
CA ASP A 20 -25.10 -16.88 26.93
C ASP A 20 -24.71 -15.52 26.33
N VAL A 21 -23.41 -15.28 26.26
CA VAL A 21 -22.84 -14.13 25.56
C VAL A 21 -23.15 -14.34 24.09
N LYS A 22 -24.19 -13.66 23.60
CA LYS A 22 -24.54 -13.60 22.19
C LYS A 22 -23.46 -12.81 21.43
N ARG A 23 -22.36 -13.50 21.10
CA ARG A 23 -21.32 -12.97 20.21
C ARG A 23 -21.92 -12.70 18.83
N LEU A 24 -21.48 -11.61 18.19
CA LEU A 24 -21.88 -11.32 16.82
C LEU A 24 -21.16 -12.29 15.86
N THR A 25 -21.72 -12.45 14.67
CA THR A 25 -21.09 -13.22 13.59
C THR A 25 -21.28 -12.47 12.28
N ALA A 26 -20.17 -12.11 11.64
CA ALA A 26 -20.19 -11.37 10.36
C ALA A 26 -20.43 -12.29 9.15
N ASN A 27 -20.49 -13.61 9.34
CA ASN A 27 -20.74 -14.62 8.30
C ASN A 27 -19.81 -14.48 7.08
N TYR A 28 -18.52 -14.24 7.32
CA TYR A 28 -17.53 -14.09 6.26
C TYR A 28 -17.48 -15.32 5.34
N LYS A 29 -17.34 -15.06 4.04
CA LYS A 29 -17.09 -16.13 3.06
C LYS A 29 -15.70 -16.73 3.30
N PRO A 30 -15.54 -18.06 3.17
CA PRO A 30 -14.23 -18.71 3.24
C PRO A 30 -13.32 -18.23 2.11
N SER A 31 -12.01 -18.44 2.26
CA SER A 31 -11.03 -18.21 1.19
C SER A 31 -11.43 -18.98 -0.08
N ILE A 32 -11.32 -18.31 -1.24
CA ILE A 32 -11.52 -18.94 -2.56
C ILE A 32 -10.29 -19.70 -3.06
N TRP A 33 -9.19 -19.64 -2.29
CA TRP A 33 -7.89 -20.22 -2.63
C TRP A 33 -7.67 -21.49 -1.79
N SER A 34 -7.87 -22.67 -2.40
CA SER A 34 -7.68 -23.93 -1.68
C SER A 34 -6.20 -24.22 -1.43
N CYS A 35 -5.86 -24.83 -0.28
CA CYS A 35 -4.49 -25.26 0.01
C CYS A 35 -3.91 -26.14 -1.11
N ASP A 36 -4.72 -27.02 -1.70
CA ASP A 36 -4.30 -27.92 -2.77
C ASP A 36 -3.93 -27.15 -4.05
N PHE A 37 -4.72 -26.13 -4.44
CA PHE A 37 -4.39 -25.25 -5.57
C PHE A 37 -3.06 -24.54 -5.33
N LEU A 38 -2.86 -24.00 -4.12
CA LEU A 38 -1.67 -23.24 -3.73
C LEU A 38 -0.41 -24.13 -3.69
N GLN A 39 -0.55 -25.39 -3.27
CA GLN A 39 0.53 -26.38 -3.33
C GLN A 39 0.83 -26.83 -4.77
N SER A 40 -0.20 -26.94 -5.62
CA SER A 40 -0.09 -27.38 -7.01
C SER A 40 0.63 -26.42 -7.97
N LEU A 41 0.86 -25.17 -7.56
CA LEU A 41 1.63 -24.19 -8.35
C LEU A 41 2.99 -24.77 -8.71
N GLN A 42 3.24 -25.01 -10.00
CA GLN A 42 4.52 -25.49 -10.49
C GLN A 42 5.54 -24.35 -10.43
N ILE A 43 6.51 -24.49 -9.54
CA ILE A 43 7.62 -23.56 -9.38
C ILE A 43 8.85 -24.20 -10.00
N ASP A 44 9.58 -23.42 -10.78
CA ASP A 44 10.91 -23.80 -11.25
C ASP A 44 11.89 -23.74 -10.06
N ASP A 45 12.49 -24.87 -9.69
CA ASP A 45 13.43 -24.94 -8.56
C ASP A 45 14.84 -24.39 -8.90
N ARG A 46 15.09 -23.96 -10.14
CA ARG A 46 16.38 -23.35 -10.52
C ARG A 46 16.68 -22.11 -9.69
N ASN A 47 17.93 -21.98 -9.27
CA ASN A 47 18.39 -20.86 -8.46
C ASN A 47 18.38 -19.58 -9.30
N HIS A 48 17.86 -18.48 -8.75
CA HIS A 48 17.91 -17.16 -9.39
C HIS A 48 19.32 -16.81 -9.89
N LYS A 49 20.38 -17.15 -9.13
CA LYS A 49 21.78 -16.90 -9.54
C LYS A 49 22.23 -17.69 -10.78
N GLU A 50 21.61 -18.84 -11.05
CA GLU A 50 21.88 -19.65 -12.25
C GLU A 50 21.14 -19.06 -13.46
N VAL A 51 19.88 -18.64 -13.27
CA VAL A 51 19.07 -18.01 -14.33
C VAL A 51 19.66 -16.65 -14.74
N TYR A 52 20.01 -15.78 -13.78
CA TYR A 52 20.74 -14.53 -14.04
C TYR A 52 22.19 -14.76 -14.50
N GLY A 53 22.72 -15.95 -14.30
CA GLY A 53 24.07 -16.34 -14.72
C GLY A 53 24.18 -16.56 -16.23
N ASP A 54 23.07 -16.91 -16.89
CA ASP A 54 22.95 -17.17 -18.31
C ASP A 54 23.39 -15.95 -19.15
N ASN A 55 24.21 -16.23 -20.17
CA ASN A 55 24.75 -15.22 -21.07
C ASN A 55 23.64 -14.41 -21.79
N ARG A 56 22.47 -15.00 -22.04
CA ARG A 56 21.33 -14.28 -22.66
C ARG A 56 20.88 -13.11 -21.78
N TRP A 57 20.74 -13.31 -20.46
CA TRP A 57 20.29 -12.28 -19.54
C TRP A 57 21.25 -11.10 -19.48
N LYS A 58 22.56 -11.40 -19.37
CA LYS A 58 23.61 -10.37 -19.31
C LYS A 58 23.68 -9.58 -20.61
N LEU A 59 23.62 -10.25 -21.76
CA LEU A 59 23.64 -9.60 -23.06
C LEU A 59 22.47 -8.62 -23.23
N MET A 60 21.24 -9.05 -22.88
CA MET A 60 20.06 -8.17 -22.95
C MET A 60 20.15 -6.98 -21.99
N GLU A 61 20.68 -7.18 -20.77
CA GLU A 61 20.86 -6.11 -19.80
C GLU A 61 21.96 -5.11 -20.21
N GLU A 62 23.06 -5.61 -20.81
CA GLU A 62 24.13 -4.78 -21.38
C GLU A 62 23.67 -4.01 -22.62
N ASP A 63 22.95 -4.65 -23.55
CA ASP A 63 22.36 -3.99 -24.73
C ASP A 63 21.44 -2.83 -24.32
N LEU A 64 20.58 -3.04 -23.32
CA LEU A 64 19.67 -1.99 -22.82
C LEU A 64 20.41 -0.86 -22.09
N LYS A 65 21.50 -1.14 -21.35
CA LYS A 65 22.37 -0.11 -20.77
C LYS A 65 23.03 0.75 -21.86
N ASN A 66 23.55 0.12 -22.91
CA ASN A 66 24.14 0.82 -24.05
C ASN A 66 23.11 1.73 -24.76
N MET A 67 21.84 1.32 -24.85
CA MET A 67 20.76 2.16 -25.42
C MET A 67 20.46 3.40 -24.56
N ILE A 68 20.43 3.28 -23.22
CA ILE A 68 20.24 4.42 -22.31
C ILE A 68 21.35 5.47 -22.49
N ASP A 69 22.59 5.04 -22.76
CA ASP A 69 23.73 5.96 -22.87
C ASP A 69 23.89 6.61 -24.26
N ALA A 70 23.46 5.93 -25.33
CA ALA A 70 23.79 6.29 -26.71
C ALA A 70 22.71 7.06 -27.50
N GLU A 71 21.47 7.13 -27.01
CA GLU A 71 20.34 7.69 -27.75
C GLU A 71 20.14 9.21 -27.57
N SER A 72 19.19 9.78 -28.31
CA SER A 72 18.78 11.18 -28.13
C SER A 72 18.06 11.37 -26.80
N LEU A 73 18.11 12.57 -26.23
CA LEU A 73 17.57 12.84 -24.89
C LEU A 73 16.08 12.49 -24.73
N GLU A 74 15.25 12.74 -25.76
CA GLU A 74 13.83 12.34 -25.74
C GLU A 74 13.71 10.81 -25.73
N THR A 75 14.40 10.11 -26.64
CA THR A 75 14.35 8.65 -26.75
C THR A 75 14.88 7.97 -25.48
N THR A 76 15.96 8.49 -24.89
CA THR A 76 16.51 8.03 -23.61
C THR A 76 15.49 8.14 -22.48
N LEU A 77 14.77 9.27 -22.38
CA LEU A 77 13.76 9.46 -21.33
C LEU A 77 12.51 8.59 -21.57
N GLU A 78 12.10 8.39 -22.82
CA GLU A 78 11.06 7.43 -23.19
C GLU A 78 11.45 5.98 -22.85
N LEU A 79 12.71 5.60 -23.13
CA LEU A 79 13.25 4.29 -22.78
C LEU A 79 13.29 4.07 -21.26
N ILE A 80 13.70 5.09 -20.49
CA ILE A 80 13.67 5.04 -19.02
C ILE A 80 12.23 4.89 -18.50
N ASP A 81 11.26 5.60 -19.08
CA ASP A 81 9.84 5.44 -18.72
C ASP A 81 9.31 4.06 -19.07
N ASP A 82 9.60 3.55 -20.27
CA ASP A 82 9.23 2.21 -20.69
C ASP A 82 9.87 1.15 -19.75
N ILE A 83 11.15 1.27 -19.36
CA ILE A 83 11.83 0.40 -18.39
C ILE A 83 11.14 0.43 -17.02
N HIS A 84 10.77 1.61 -16.52
CA HIS A 84 10.04 1.73 -15.24
C HIS A 84 8.67 1.08 -15.33
N ARG A 85 7.90 1.40 -16.37
CA ARG A 85 6.53 0.92 -16.55
C ARG A 85 6.46 -0.56 -16.86
N LEU A 86 7.50 -1.17 -17.44
CA LEU A 86 7.64 -2.62 -17.60
C LEU A 86 8.10 -3.35 -16.32
N GLY A 87 8.37 -2.63 -15.23
CA GLY A 87 8.77 -3.21 -13.93
C GLY A 87 10.27 -3.51 -13.81
N LEU A 88 11.08 -3.13 -14.80
CA LEU A 88 12.51 -3.42 -14.89
C LEU A 88 13.40 -2.40 -14.14
N GLY A 89 12.85 -1.29 -13.65
CA GLY A 89 13.61 -0.20 -13.03
C GLY A 89 14.58 -0.64 -11.92
N HIS A 90 14.25 -1.71 -11.17
CA HIS A 90 15.09 -2.29 -10.13
C HIS A 90 16.43 -2.87 -10.63
N ARG A 91 16.58 -3.11 -11.95
CA ARG A 91 17.84 -3.56 -12.59
C ARG A 91 18.73 -2.43 -13.08
N PHE A 92 18.11 -1.32 -13.49
CA PHE A 92 18.76 -0.22 -14.19
C PHE A 92 18.95 1.01 -13.29
N GLU A 93 18.70 0.89 -11.98
CA GLU A 93 18.67 2.03 -11.05
C GLU A 93 19.91 2.93 -11.13
N ALA A 94 21.11 2.36 -11.22
CA ALA A 94 22.36 3.13 -11.35
C ALA A 94 22.41 3.92 -12.68
N SER A 95 22.21 3.26 -13.81
CA SER A 95 22.22 3.89 -15.15
C SER A 95 21.11 4.95 -15.32
N ILE A 96 19.94 4.69 -14.75
CA ILE A 96 18.83 5.65 -14.71
C ILE A 96 19.22 6.86 -13.86
N LYS A 97 19.77 6.66 -12.67
CA LYS A 97 20.21 7.76 -11.79
C LYS A 97 21.28 8.63 -12.45
N GLU A 98 22.33 8.02 -12.99
CA GLU A 98 23.41 8.74 -13.69
C GLU A 98 22.89 9.54 -14.90
N THR A 99 21.94 8.98 -15.64
CA THR A 99 21.28 9.69 -16.74
C THR A 99 20.39 10.83 -16.25
N LEU A 100 19.61 10.65 -15.18
CA LEU A 100 18.79 11.72 -14.60
C LEU A 100 19.64 12.85 -13.98
N ASP A 101 20.80 12.53 -13.39
CA ASP A 101 21.81 13.51 -12.97
C ASP A 101 22.34 14.33 -14.16
N ARG A 102 22.50 13.72 -15.34
CA ARG A 102 22.87 14.39 -16.61
C ARG A 102 21.73 15.23 -17.17
N VAL A 103 20.49 14.74 -17.11
CA VAL A 103 19.27 15.47 -17.51
C VAL A 103 19.12 16.74 -16.66
N LEU A 104 19.22 16.63 -15.33
CA LEU A 104 19.08 17.75 -14.40
C LEU A 104 20.11 18.87 -14.66
N LYS A 105 21.37 18.51 -14.94
CA LYS A 105 22.45 19.46 -15.24
C LYS A 105 22.27 20.23 -16.56
N ASN A 106 21.41 19.73 -17.45
CA ASN A 106 21.13 20.34 -18.76
C ASN A 106 19.65 20.76 -18.88
N LEU A 107 18.90 20.85 -17.77
CA LEU A 107 17.45 21.07 -17.78
C LEU A 107 17.04 22.31 -18.58
N ASP A 108 17.81 23.39 -18.51
CA ASP A 108 17.60 24.64 -19.26
C ASP A 108 17.61 24.43 -20.80
N GLN A 109 18.33 23.42 -21.29
CA GLN A 109 18.36 23.03 -22.72
C GLN A 109 17.15 22.17 -23.12
N ILE A 110 16.46 21.57 -22.14
CA ILE A 110 15.25 20.76 -22.33
C ILE A 110 14.03 21.67 -22.37
N THR A 111 14.05 22.73 -21.56
CA THR A 111 13.02 23.79 -21.51
C THR A 111 13.36 24.94 -22.46
N ASP A 112 13.76 24.64 -23.69
CA ASP A 112 14.07 25.66 -24.70
C ASP A 112 12.84 26.55 -24.97
N GLU A 113 13.01 27.87 -24.78
CA GLU A 113 11.96 28.88 -24.99
C GLU A 113 11.59 29.02 -26.48
N ASP A 114 12.53 28.77 -27.39
CA ASP A 114 12.32 28.91 -28.84
C ASP A 114 11.58 27.71 -29.44
N THR A 115 11.76 26.49 -28.88
CA THR A 115 11.09 25.25 -29.34
C THR A 115 10.47 24.38 -28.24
N PRO A 116 9.52 24.91 -27.43
CA PRO A 116 9.03 24.24 -26.22
C PRO A 116 8.26 22.94 -26.49
N ASN A 117 8.83 21.80 -26.08
CA ASN A 117 8.22 20.47 -26.16
C ASN A 117 7.55 20.09 -24.82
N LEU A 118 6.20 20.07 -24.81
CA LEU A 118 5.41 19.78 -23.62
C LEU A 118 5.60 18.34 -23.10
N HIS A 119 5.63 17.37 -24.02
CA HIS A 119 5.88 15.96 -23.65
C HIS A 119 7.24 15.80 -22.97
N LEU A 120 8.30 16.30 -23.59
CA LEU A 120 9.66 16.16 -23.09
C LEU A 120 9.86 16.85 -21.73
N THR A 121 9.32 18.07 -21.56
CA THR A 121 9.40 18.80 -20.28
C THR A 121 8.64 18.08 -19.17
N ALA A 122 7.40 17.64 -19.44
CA ALA A 122 6.59 16.93 -18.46
C ALA A 122 7.16 15.55 -18.09
N LEU A 123 7.69 14.82 -19.07
CA LEU A 123 8.36 13.54 -18.86
C LEU A 123 9.63 13.70 -18.00
N SER A 124 10.48 14.67 -18.35
CA SER A 124 11.69 15.01 -17.58
C SER A 124 11.36 15.36 -16.15
N PHE A 125 10.40 16.27 -15.93
CA PHE A 125 9.92 16.67 -14.61
C PHE A 125 9.41 15.48 -13.79
N ARG A 126 8.57 14.62 -14.39
CA ARG A 126 8.01 13.44 -13.74
C ARG A 126 9.10 12.46 -13.32
N LEU A 127 10.02 12.11 -14.22
CA LEU A 127 11.09 11.16 -13.94
C LEU A 127 12.06 11.71 -12.89
N LEU A 128 12.45 12.98 -12.98
CA LEU A 128 13.30 13.65 -11.99
C LEU A 128 12.66 13.63 -10.60
N ARG A 129 11.40 14.08 -10.47
CA ARG A 129 10.72 14.06 -9.16
C ARG A 129 10.46 12.65 -8.62
N HIS A 130 10.16 11.68 -9.49
CA HIS A 130 9.98 10.28 -9.08
C HIS A 130 11.25 9.70 -8.44
N HIS A 131 12.43 10.12 -8.91
CA HIS A 131 13.74 9.75 -8.36
C HIS A 131 14.22 10.67 -7.22
N GLY A 132 13.36 11.56 -6.71
CA GLY A 132 13.69 12.42 -5.58
C GLY A 132 14.51 13.66 -5.93
N PHE A 133 14.60 14.06 -7.20
CA PHE A 133 15.22 15.34 -7.58
C PHE A 133 14.25 16.51 -7.40
N GLN A 134 14.73 17.60 -6.82
CA GLN A 134 13.95 18.81 -6.62
C GLN A 134 13.93 19.67 -7.88
N VAL A 135 12.86 19.54 -8.66
CA VAL A 135 12.59 20.35 -9.87
C VAL A 135 11.40 21.27 -9.60
N SER A 136 11.53 22.57 -9.87
CA SER A 136 10.45 23.54 -9.68
C SER A 136 9.30 23.32 -10.68
N GLN A 137 8.05 23.53 -10.25
CA GLN A 137 6.88 23.62 -11.16
C GLN A 137 7.06 24.69 -12.25
N ASP A 138 7.93 25.69 -12.02
CA ASP A 138 8.14 26.84 -12.91
C ASP A 138 8.57 26.46 -14.34
N VAL A 139 9.12 25.26 -14.55
CA VAL A 139 9.38 24.71 -15.90
C VAL A 139 8.13 24.67 -16.79
N PHE A 140 6.93 24.71 -16.20
CA PHE A 140 5.68 24.73 -16.96
C PHE A 140 5.19 26.13 -17.35
N LYS A 141 5.79 27.22 -16.83
CA LYS A 141 5.38 28.60 -17.14
C LYS A 141 5.47 28.94 -18.63
N PHE A 142 6.40 28.32 -19.36
CA PHE A 142 6.55 28.49 -20.81
C PHE A 142 5.34 28.01 -21.63
N PHE A 143 4.50 27.13 -21.07
CA PHE A 143 3.27 26.65 -21.70
C PHE A 143 2.04 27.49 -21.34
N MET A 144 2.23 28.62 -20.65
CA MET A 144 1.16 29.54 -20.23
C MET A 144 1.08 30.79 -21.11
N ASP A 145 -0.13 31.31 -21.31
CA ASP A 145 -0.40 32.59 -21.97
C ASP A 145 -0.15 33.80 -21.05
N CYS A 146 -0.39 35.01 -21.57
CA CYS A 146 -0.21 36.26 -20.83
C CYS A 146 -1.21 36.47 -19.69
N ASP A 147 -2.32 35.74 -19.68
CA ASP A 147 -3.37 35.80 -18.66
C ASP A 147 -3.13 34.75 -17.55
N GLY A 148 -2.10 33.90 -17.70
CA GLY A 148 -1.75 32.85 -16.75
C GLY A 148 -2.56 31.56 -16.93
N ASN A 149 -3.02 31.24 -18.14
CA ASN A 149 -3.69 29.97 -18.45
C ASN A 149 -2.81 29.10 -19.37
N PHE A 150 -2.97 27.78 -19.32
CA PHE A 150 -2.29 26.89 -20.28
C PHE A 150 -2.76 27.15 -21.71
N LYS A 151 -1.81 27.30 -22.65
CA LYS A 151 -2.10 27.69 -24.04
C LYS A 151 -2.94 26.60 -24.75
N ASP A 152 -4.07 27.01 -25.32
CA ASP A 152 -4.98 26.15 -26.11
C ASP A 152 -4.31 25.45 -27.32
N CYS A 153 -3.15 25.92 -27.79
CA CYS A 153 -2.42 25.25 -28.86
C CYS A 153 -1.96 23.83 -28.48
N HIS A 154 -1.74 23.56 -27.19
CA HIS A 154 -1.35 22.25 -26.68
C HIS A 154 -2.52 21.23 -26.66
N CYS A 155 -3.77 21.68 -26.82
CA CYS A 155 -4.95 20.81 -26.86
C CYS A 155 -4.98 19.82 -28.03
N LYS A 156 -4.05 19.93 -28.99
CA LYS A 156 -3.83 18.99 -30.09
C LYS A 156 -2.73 17.97 -29.82
N ASP A 157 -1.83 18.25 -28.88
CA ASP A 157 -0.75 17.35 -28.47
C ASP A 157 -1.24 16.42 -27.35
N VAL A 158 -1.85 15.30 -27.74
CA VAL A 158 -2.36 14.30 -26.79
C VAL A 158 -1.23 13.65 -25.98
N LYS A 159 -0.03 13.51 -26.56
CA LYS A 159 1.15 12.92 -25.91
C LYS A 159 1.66 13.85 -24.79
N GLY A 160 1.81 15.13 -25.10
CA GLY A 160 2.17 16.18 -24.14
C GLY A 160 1.13 16.37 -23.05
N MET A 161 -0.16 16.44 -23.38
CA MET A 161 -1.24 16.52 -22.39
C MET A 161 -1.27 15.32 -21.43
N LEU A 162 -1.08 14.10 -21.93
CA LEU A 162 -1.01 12.90 -21.10
C LEU A 162 0.21 12.92 -20.19
N SER A 163 1.35 13.41 -20.68
CA SER A 163 2.58 13.52 -19.88
C SER A 163 2.47 14.59 -18.80
N LEU A 164 1.85 15.73 -19.11
CA LEU A 164 1.57 16.81 -18.14
C LEU A 164 0.55 16.35 -17.08
N TYR A 165 -0.47 15.60 -17.49
CA TYR A 165 -1.42 14.96 -16.56
C TYR A 165 -0.68 14.07 -15.55
N GLU A 166 0.14 13.13 -16.02
CA GLU A 166 0.89 12.22 -15.15
C GLU A 166 1.94 12.96 -14.29
N ALA A 167 2.55 14.02 -14.81
CA ALA A 167 3.49 14.87 -14.07
C ALA A 167 2.83 15.64 -12.93
N SER A 168 1.59 16.10 -13.11
CA SER A 168 0.89 16.93 -12.14
C SER A 168 0.63 16.24 -10.78
N PHE A 169 0.51 14.91 -10.76
CA PHE A 169 0.35 14.12 -9.53
C PHE A 169 1.62 14.06 -8.65
N LEU A 170 2.76 14.55 -9.13
CA LEU A 170 3.98 14.72 -8.32
C LEU A 170 4.08 16.12 -7.68
N GLY A 171 3.00 16.91 -7.73
CA GLY A 171 2.92 18.20 -7.04
C GLY A 171 3.00 18.10 -5.52
N ILE A 172 3.47 19.17 -4.89
CA ILE A 172 3.55 19.31 -3.42
C ILE A 172 2.68 20.47 -2.91
N GLU A 173 2.53 20.58 -1.59
CA GLU A 173 1.75 21.69 -1.00
C GLU A 173 2.34 23.05 -1.37
N GLY A 174 1.49 23.95 -1.91
CA GLY A 174 1.88 25.27 -2.40
C GLY A 174 2.06 25.37 -3.92
N GLU A 175 2.00 24.25 -4.65
CA GLU A 175 2.21 24.22 -6.11
C GLU A 175 0.92 24.33 -6.92
N THR A 176 0.39 25.56 -7.02
CA THR A 176 -0.86 25.83 -7.75
C THR A 176 -0.77 25.61 -9.25
N LEU A 177 0.41 25.76 -9.87
CA LEU A 177 0.57 25.57 -11.32
C LEU A 177 0.35 24.10 -11.72
N LEU A 178 0.68 23.16 -10.83
CA LEU A 178 0.42 21.74 -11.06
C LEU A 178 -1.05 21.38 -10.83
N ASP A 179 -1.76 22.10 -9.95
CA ASP A 179 -3.22 21.98 -9.81
C ASP A 179 -3.95 22.50 -11.06
N GLU A 180 -3.52 23.64 -11.59
CA GLU A 180 -4.01 24.20 -12.85
C GLU A 180 -3.71 23.26 -14.03
N ALA A 181 -2.51 22.68 -14.09
CA ALA A 181 -2.11 21.68 -15.08
C ALA A 181 -2.98 20.42 -15.00
N LEU A 182 -3.25 19.90 -13.79
CA LEU A 182 -4.11 18.75 -13.56
C LEU A 182 -5.55 19.05 -14.01
N ALA A 183 -6.09 20.22 -13.68
CA ALA A 183 -7.44 20.63 -14.04
C ALA A 183 -7.59 20.78 -15.58
N PHE A 184 -6.65 21.47 -16.22
CA PHE A 184 -6.57 21.64 -17.67
C PHE A 184 -6.49 20.29 -18.38
N THR A 185 -5.46 19.49 -18.11
CA THR A 185 -5.27 18.19 -18.77
C THR A 185 -6.42 17.23 -18.53
N SER A 186 -6.95 17.17 -17.30
CA SER A 186 -8.14 16.36 -16.97
C SER A 186 -9.33 16.71 -17.85
N LEU A 187 -9.60 18.00 -18.09
CA LEU A 187 -10.72 18.44 -18.92
C LEU A 187 -10.54 18.00 -20.37
N HIS A 188 -9.36 18.26 -20.96
CA HIS A 188 -9.10 17.95 -22.36
C HIS A 188 -9.01 16.44 -22.64
N LEU A 189 -8.34 15.67 -21.77
CA LEU A 189 -8.26 14.21 -21.90
C LEU A 189 -9.63 13.52 -21.75
N LYS A 190 -10.48 13.98 -20.80
CA LYS A 190 -11.88 13.48 -20.68
C LYS A 190 -12.71 13.81 -21.91
N ASN A 191 -12.54 15.00 -22.50
CA ASN A 191 -13.22 15.38 -23.73
C ASN A 191 -12.77 14.53 -24.94
N LEU A 192 -11.46 14.27 -25.08
CA LEU A 192 -10.91 13.38 -26.12
C LEU A 192 -11.46 11.96 -26.02
N SER A 193 -11.46 11.39 -24.80
CA SER A 193 -11.99 10.06 -24.51
C SER A 193 -13.48 9.92 -24.87
N ARG A 194 -14.30 10.94 -24.57
CA ARG A 194 -15.74 10.94 -24.89
C ARG A 194 -16.01 11.11 -26.40
N LEU A 195 -15.29 12.02 -27.04
CA LEU A 195 -15.56 12.43 -28.43
C LEU A 195 -14.88 11.55 -29.49
N HIS A 196 -14.00 10.62 -29.09
CA HIS A 196 -13.27 9.73 -30.01
C HIS A 196 -12.53 10.50 -31.14
N VAL A 197 -11.97 11.68 -30.79
CA VAL A 197 -11.42 12.64 -31.78
C VAL A 197 -10.18 12.10 -32.49
N THR A 198 -9.41 11.23 -31.82
CA THR A 198 -8.28 10.51 -32.43
C THR A 198 -8.71 9.12 -32.90
N GLN A 199 -8.18 8.70 -34.05
CA GLN A 199 -8.34 7.33 -34.57
C GLN A 199 -7.33 6.35 -33.96
N ASP A 200 -6.33 6.84 -33.22
CA ASP A 200 -5.35 6.00 -32.53
C ASP A 200 -5.96 5.36 -31.28
N LYS A 201 -6.26 4.06 -31.39
CA LYS A 201 -6.80 3.25 -30.30
C LYS A 201 -5.81 3.01 -29.17
N GLY A 202 -4.50 2.97 -29.45
CA GLY A 202 -3.47 2.78 -28.44
C GLY A 202 -3.33 4.01 -27.54
N VAL A 203 -3.37 5.21 -28.14
CA VAL A 203 -3.43 6.47 -27.38
C VAL A 203 -4.70 6.55 -26.54
N LEU A 204 -5.86 6.16 -27.06
CA LEU A 204 -7.12 6.12 -26.28
C LEU A 204 -7.07 5.09 -25.12
N GLU A 205 -6.45 3.92 -25.32
CA GLU A 205 -6.24 2.91 -24.27
C GLU A 205 -5.38 3.50 -23.14
N GLN A 206 -4.28 4.20 -23.45
CA GLN A 206 -3.43 4.86 -22.46
C GLN A 206 -4.12 6.03 -21.74
N VAL A 207 -4.84 6.89 -22.47
CA VAL A 207 -5.59 8.02 -21.87
C VAL A 207 -6.70 7.50 -20.95
N SER A 208 -7.43 6.45 -21.34
CA SER A 208 -8.45 5.85 -20.47
C SER A 208 -7.87 5.23 -19.21
N HIS A 209 -6.66 4.66 -19.30
CA HIS A 209 -5.96 4.08 -18.16
C HIS A 209 -5.49 5.18 -17.21
N ALA A 210 -4.81 6.21 -17.69
CA ALA A 210 -4.39 7.35 -16.85
C ALA A 210 -5.57 8.03 -16.13
N LEU A 211 -6.69 8.23 -16.83
CA LEU A 211 -7.90 8.83 -16.24
C LEU A 211 -8.65 7.93 -15.24
N GLU A 212 -8.40 6.61 -15.25
CA GLU A 212 -8.94 5.65 -14.26
C GLU A 212 -8.15 5.72 -12.93
N MET A 213 -6.83 5.90 -13.04
CA MET A 213 -5.89 6.15 -11.95
C MET A 213 -4.54 6.58 -12.58
N PRO A 214 -3.89 7.64 -12.09
CA PRO A 214 -2.60 8.09 -12.64
C PRO A 214 -1.48 7.13 -12.26
N LEU A 215 -0.43 7.06 -13.10
CA LEU A 215 0.74 6.21 -12.91
C LEU A 215 1.38 6.38 -11.53
N HIS A 216 1.45 7.60 -10.99
CA HIS A 216 2.03 7.86 -9.67
C HIS A 216 1.27 7.16 -8.52
N HIS A 217 -0.02 6.89 -8.69
CA HIS A 217 -0.88 6.24 -7.70
C HIS A 217 -1.00 4.71 -7.88
N ARG A 218 -0.54 4.16 -9.01
CA ARG A 218 -0.70 2.73 -9.36
C ARG A 218 0.31 1.82 -8.65
N MET A 219 -0.14 0.63 -8.27
CA MET A 219 0.75 -0.47 -7.85
C MET A 219 1.62 -0.93 -9.03
N GLN A 220 2.95 -0.79 -8.90
CA GLN A 220 3.92 -0.99 -9.98
C GLN A 220 3.82 -2.36 -10.68
N ARG A 221 3.60 -3.46 -9.95
CA ARG A 221 3.48 -4.81 -10.55
C ARG A 221 2.19 -5.05 -11.34
N LEU A 222 1.13 -4.29 -11.07
CA LEU A 222 -0.09 -4.29 -11.88
C LEU A 222 0.08 -3.40 -13.12
N GLU A 223 0.71 -2.23 -12.99
CA GLU A 223 1.10 -1.42 -14.15
C GLU A 223 1.99 -2.24 -15.09
N ALA A 224 3.04 -2.89 -14.58
CA ALA A 224 3.94 -3.71 -15.38
C ALA A 224 3.23 -4.83 -16.16
N ARG A 225 2.25 -5.50 -15.54
CA ARG A 225 1.45 -6.51 -16.25
C ARG A 225 0.69 -5.92 -17.43
N TRP A 226 -0.05 -4.84 -17.17
CA TRP A 226 -0.87 -4.16 -18.18
C TRP A 226 0.01 -3.54 -19.27
N PHE A 227 1.12 -2.94 -18.88
CA PHE A 227 2.01 -2.24 -19.78
C PHE A 227 2.81 -3.19 -20.67
N ILE A 228 3.17 -4.40 -20.23
CA ILE A 228 3.73 -5.42 -21.14
C ILE A 228 2.73 -5.76 -22.26
N GLU A 229 1.44 -5.87 -21.94
CA GLU A 229 0.39 -6.16 -22.93
C GLU A 229 0.14 -4.97 -23.89
N VAL A 230 0.25 -3.73 -23.41
CA VAL A 230 0.17 -2.51 -24.25
C VAL A 230 1.43 -2.31 -25.10
N TYR A 231 2.61 -2.51 -24.52
CA TYR A 231 3.89 -2.43 -25.21
C TYR A 231 3.95 -3.43 -26.37
N SER A 232 3.46 -4.67 -26.15
CA SER A 232 3.38 -5.73 -27.17
C SER A 232 2.52 -5.43 -28.41
N LYS A 233 1.86 -4.27 -28.45
CA LYS A 233 1.02 -3.78 -29.54
C LYS A 233 1.65 -2.57 -30.26
N LYS A 234 2.77 -2.00 -29.76
CA LYS A 234 3.42 -0.81 -30.34
C LYS A 234 4.01 -1.19 -31.72
N ALA A 235 3.80 -0.33 -32.73
CA ALA A 235 4.26 -0.60 -34.09
C ALA A 235 5.80 -0.67 -34.25
N TYR A 236 6.53 -0.07 -33.31
CA TYR A 236 8.01 0.00 -33.26
C TYR A 236 8.50 -0.39 -31.86
N GLU A 237 8.10 -1.57 -31.39
CA GLU A 237 8.51 -2.08 -30.08
C GLU A 237 9.98 -2.53 -30.04
N ASN A 238 10.71 -2.20 -28.98
CA ASN A 238 12.03 -2.77 -28.73
C ASN A 238 11.84 -4.22 -28.24
N GLN A 239 12.08 -5.17 -29.15
CA GLN A 239 11.92 -6.60 -28.89
C GLN A 239 12.81 -7.11 -27.75
N VAL A 240 14.03 -6.57 -27.60
CA VAL A 240 14.94 -6.93 -26.51
C VAL A 240 14.34 -6.51 -25.17
N LEU A 241 13.84 -5.27 -25.09
CA LEU A 241 13.18 -4.74 -23.89
C LEU A 241 11.92 -5.54 -23.53
N LEU A 242 11.06 -5.84 -24.51
CA LEU A 242 9.82 -6.61 -24.28
C LEU A 242 10.10 -8.04 -23.83
N GLU A 243 11.06 -8.71 -24.46
CA GLU A 243 11.49 -10.06 -24.06
C GLU A 243 12.07 -10.04 -22.63
N PHE A 244 12.93 -9.07 -22.32
CA PHE A 244 13.53 -8.94 -20.99
C PHE A 244 12.47 -8.69 -19.91
N ALA A 245 11.49 -7.82 -20.20
CA ALA A 245 10.37 -7.54 -19.29
C ALA A 245 9.53 -8.80 -19.01
N LYS A 246 9.19 -9.60 -20.02
CA LYS A 246 8.44 -10.85 -19.84
C LYS A 246 9.21 -11.88 -19.02
N LEU A 247 10.50 -12.04 -19.32
CA LEU A 247 11.38 -12.97 -18.60
C LEU A 247 11.52 -12.57 -17.12
N ASP A 248 11.78 -11.29 -16.84
CA ASP A 248 11.87 -10.75 -15.49
C ASP A 248 10.54 -10.90 -14.73
N TYR A 249 9.43 -10.49 -15.36
CA TYR A 249 8.12 -10.52 -14.73
C TYR A 249 7.78 -11.93 -14.23
N ASN A 250 7.97 -12.93 -15.09
CA ASN A 250 7.68 -14.34 -14.81
C ASN A 250 8.61 -14.92 -13.74
N MET A 251 9.87 -14.49 -13.68
CA MET A 251 10.82 -14.98 -12.68
C MET A 251 10.61 -14.33 -11.30
N VAL A 252 10.30 -13.04 -11.25
CA VAL A 252 9.88 -12.36 -10.01
C VAL A 252 8.56 -12.95 -9.49
N GLN A 253 7.63 -13.31 -10.39
CA GLN A 253 6.41 -14.05 -10.02
C GLN A 253 6.73 -15.42 -9.39
N GLN A 254 7.73 -16.16 -9.86
CA GLN A 254 8.17 -17.40 -9.21
C GLN A 254 8.70 -17.15 -7.79
N THR A 255 9.40 -16.04 -7.53
CA THR A 255 9.76 -15.63 -6.16
C THR A 255 8.52 -15.47 -5.29
N TYR A 256 7.50 -14.75 -5.77
CA TYR A 256 6.24 -14.58 -5.05
C TYR A 256 5.54 -15.90 -4.74
N GLN A 257 5.57 -16.87 -5.67
CA GLN A 257 5.00 -18.21 -5.46
C GLN A 257 5.75 -19.00 -4.38
N ARG A 258 7.09 -18.86 -4.27
CA ARG A 258 7.88 -19.47 -3.20
C ARG A 258 7.57 -18.81 -1.86
N ASP A 259 7.60 -17.47 -1.80
CA ASP A 259 7.28 -16.67 -0.62
C ASP A 259 5.89 -17.05 -0.07
N PHE A 260 4.90 -17.15 -0.96
CA PHE A 260 3.54 -17.53 -0.58
C PHE A 260 3.42 -18.99 -0.09
N LYS A 261 4.19 -19.94 -0.64
CA LYS A 261 4.20 -21.33 -0.13
C LYS A 261 4.77 -21.41 1.29
N ASP A 262 5.76 -20.58 1.63
CA ASP A 262 6.26 -20.47 3.02
C ASP A 262 5.17 -19.91 3.95
N ILE A 263 4.52 -18.83 3.55
CA ILE A 263 3.47 -18.18 4.35
C ILE A 263 2.21 -19.02 4.48
N SER A 264 1.81 -19.76 3.45
CA SER A 264 0.70 -20.70 3.51
C SER A 264 0.96 -21.86 4.49
N ARG A 265 2.22 -22.32 4.61
CA ARG A 265 2.62 -23.27 5.66
C ARG A 265 2.49 -22.65 7.04
N TRP A 266 3.14 -21.50 7.28
CA TRP A 266 3.06 -20.79 8.55
C TRP A 266 1.60 -20.53 8.98
N TRP A 267 0.75 -20.01 8.08
CA TRP A 267 -0.65 -19.70 8.39
C TRP A 267 -1.43 -20.95 8.82
N LYS A 268 -1.23 -22.07 8.12
CA LYS A 268 -1.80 -23.37 8.49
C LYS A 268 -1.32 -23.83 9.86
N ASP A 269 -0.04 -23.64 10.17
CA ASP A 269 0.58 -24.08 11.43
C ASP A 269 0.12 -23.24 12.64
N THR A 270 -0.23 -21.95 12.45
CA THR A 270 -0.90 -21.16 13.51
C THR A 270 -2.27 -21.75 13.90
N GLY A 271 -2.93 -22.45 12.97
CA GLY A 271 -4.28 -23.00 13.14
C GLY A 271 -5.41 -21.97 13.22
N LEU A 272 -5.12 -20.66 13.14
CA LEU A 272 -6.08 -19.58 13.39
C LEU A 272 -7.31 -19.68 12.48
N ALA A 273 -7.13 -19.78 11.15
CA ALA A 273 -8.22 -19.91 10.18
C ALA A 273 -9.17 -21.11 10.44
N LYS A 274 -8.71 -22.15 11.14
CA LYS A 274 -9.55 -23.31 11.52
C LYS A 274 -10.19 -23.16 12.90
N LYS A 275 -9.58 -22.39 13.80
CA LYS A 275 -9.97 -22.25 15.21
C LYS A 275 -10.84 -21.03 15.48
N LEU A 276 -10.70 -19.98 14.66
CA LEU A 276 -11.40 -18.70 14.78
C LEU A 276 -12.42 -18.57 13.65
N SER A 277 -13.53 -19.32 13.74
CA SER A 277 -14.56 -19.35 12.68
C SER A 277 -15.30 -18.02 12.48
N PHE A 278 -15.05 -17.03 13.34
CA PHE A 278 -15.57 -15.67 13.21
C PHE A 278 -14.74 -14.77 12.30
N SER A 279 -13.48 -15.14 12.00
CA SER A 279 -12.50 -14.28 11.33
C SER A 279 -12.35 -14.56 9.83
N ARG A 280 -11.92 -13.54 9.09
CA ARG A 280 -11.62 -13.51 7.65
C ARG A 280 -10.33 -14.29 7.33
N ASP A 281 -10.45 -15.42 6.64
CA ASP A 281 -9.31 -16.07 5.97
C ASP A 281 -9.05 -15.43 4.59
N ARG A 282 -7.99 -14.60 4.50
CA ARG A 282 -7.66 -13.73 3.35
C ARG A 282 -6.17 -13.73 2.99
N LEU A 283 -5.46 -14.82 3.29
CA LEU A 283 -3.99 -14.86 3.21
C LEU A 283 -3.42 -14.45 1.83
N MET A 284 -4.11 -14.79 0.74
CA MET A 284 -3.66 -14.46 -0.62
C MET A 284 -3.86 -12.98 -0.95
N GLU A 285 -4.99 -12.40 -0.53
CA GLU A 285 -5.26 -10.97 -0.65
C GLU A 285 -4.23 -10.15 0.17
N LEU A 286 -3.92 -10.59 1.39
CA LEU A 286 -2.93 -9.97 2.28
C LEU A 286 -1.47 -10.16 1.79
N PHE A 287 -1.20 -11.24 1.05
CA PHE A 287 0.06 -11.42 0.35
C PHE A 287 0.20 -10.48 -0.85
N LEU A 288 -0.89 -10.26 -1.61
CA LEU A 288 -0.91 -9.23 -2.67
C LEU A 288 -0.65 -7.82 -2.10
N TRP A 289 -1.14 -7.50 -0.90
CA TRP A 289 -0.77 -6.28 -0.18
C TRP A 289 0.74 -6.17 0.00
N SER A 290 1.36 -7.23 0.52
CA SER A 290 2.81 -7.27 0.79
C SER A 290 3.65 -7.14 -0.49
N VAL A 291 3.24 -7.79 -1.60
CA VAL A 291 3.82 -7.62 -2.94
C VAL A 291 3.62 -6.19 -3.48
N GLY A 292 2.52 -5.54 -3.12
CA GLY A 292 2.22 -4.16 -3.50
C GLY A 292 3.06 -3.12 -2.77
N ILE A 293 3.43 -3.40 -1.52
CA ILE A 293 4.32 -2.55 -0.71
C ILE A 293 5.78 -2.74 -1.16
N VAL A 294 6.25 -4.00 -1.27
CA VAL A 294 7.64 -4.33 -1.63
C VAL A 294 7.68 -5.42 -2.71
N SER A 295 8.06 -5.02 -3.93
CA SER A 295 7.90 -5.85 -5.12
C SER A 295 9.18 -6.57 -5.57
N GLU A 296 10.33 -6.08 -5.12
CA GLU A 296 11.64 -6.41 -5.67
C GLU A 296 12.07 -7.79 -5.14
N PRO A 297 12.60 -8.69 -5.99
CA PRO A 297 12.72 -10.12 -5.66
C PRO A 297 13.57 -10.39 -4.41
N GLN A 298 14.59 -9.57 -4.14
CA GLN A 298 15.48 -9.71 -2.98
C GLN A 298 14.76 -9.58 -1.62
N PHE A 299 13.62 -8.89 -1.55
CA PHE A 299 12.90 -8.64 -0.30
C PHE A 299 11.86 -9.72 0.04
N SER A 300 12.23 -11.00 -0.15
CA SER A 300 11.41 -12.17 0.21
C SER A 300 10.97 -12.13 1.67
N ASP A 301 11.92 -11.98 2.60
CA ASP A 301 11.63 -12.00 4.04
C ASP A 301 10.79 -10.81 4.49
N VAL A 302 10.89 -9.66 3.80
CA VAL A 302 10.03 -8.49 4.00
C VAL A 302 8.58 -8.82 3.61
N ARG A 303 8.33 -9.32 2.39
CA ARG A 303 6.98 -9.71 1.95
C ARG A 303 6.37 -10.78 2.87
N LYS A 304 7.17 -11.77 3.26
CA LYS A 304 6.76 -12.83 4.18
C LYS A 304 6.38 -12.24 5.54
N GLY A 305 7.24 -11.41 6.14
CA GLY A 305 7.01 -10.81 7.45
C GLY A 305 5.81 -9.85 7.47
N ILE A 306 5.66 -8.98 6.46
CA ILE A 306 4.46 -8.13 6.31
C ILE A 306 3.21 -9.00 6.20
N THR A 307 3.22 -10.09 5.41
CA THR A 307 2.02 -10.94 5.28
C THR A 307 1.66 -11.62 6.61
N LYS A 308 2.66 -12.06 7.39
CA LYS A 308 2.43 -12.58 8.75
C LYS A 308 1.76 -11.53 9.64
N ALA A 309 2.28 -10.29 9.65
CA ALA A 309 1.71 -9.19 10.41
C ALA A 309 0.28 -8.84 9.96
N SER A 310 0.04 -8.71 8.64
CA SER A 310 -1.28 -8.40 8.07
C SER A 310 -2.34 -9.48 8.34
N ALA A 311 -1.95 -10.76 8.39
CA ALA A 311 -2.86 -11.85 8.77
C ALA A 311 -3.27 -11.76 10.25
N LEU A 312 -2.33 -11.41 11.14
CA LEU A 312 -2.60 -11.17 12.56
C LEU A 312 -3.43 -9.90 12.76
N ILE A 313 -3.13 -8.81 12.03
CA ILE A 313 -3.94 -7.58 12.00
C ILE A 313 -5.40 -7.94 11.67
N THR A 314 -5.66 -8.61 10.55
CA THR A 314 -7.04 -8.95 10.14
C THR A 314 -7.75 -9.84 11.16
N THR A 315 -7.01 -10.77 11.78
CA THR A 315 -7.54 -11.66 12.82
C THR A 315 -7.96 -10.90 14.08
N ILE A 316 -7.16 -9.90 14.48
CA ILE A 316 -7.42 -9.11 15.69
C ILE A 316 -8.46 -8.02 15.41
N ASP A 317 -8.47 -7.43 14.21
CA ASP A 317 -9.54 -6.55 13.72
C ASP A 317 -10.92 -7.24 13.87
N ASP A 318 -11.05 -8.50 13.44
CA ASP A 318 -12.25 -9.32 13.67
C ASP A 318 -12.55 -9.61 15.16
N VAL A 319 -11.54 -9.62 16.03
CA VAL A 319 -11.74 -9.73 17.47
C VAL A 319 -12.42 -8.48 18.01
N TYR A 320 -11.97 -7.28 17.64
CA TYR A 320 -12.54 -6.01 18.10
C TYR A 320 -13.90 -5.68 17.45
N ASP A 321 -14.09 -6.01 16.18
CA ASP A 321 -15.30 -5.63 15.43
C ASP A 321 -16.45 -6.64 15.52
N VAL A 322 -16.15 -7.93 15.73
CA VAL A 322 -17.15 -9.01 15.62
C VAL A 322 -17.25 -9.86 16.88
N TYR A 323 -16.13 -10.28 17.45
CA TYR A 323 -16.13 -11.42 18.38
C TYR A 323 -16.15 -11.05 19.87
N GLY A 324 -15.33 -10.07 20.27
CA GLY A 324 -15.06 -9.73 21.66
C GLY A 324 -16.17 -8.88 22.30
N THR A 325 -16.40 -9.07 23.59
CA THR A 325 -17.15 -8.10 24.41
C THR A 325 -16.24 -6.94 24.82
N LEU A 326 -16.79 -5.78 25.19
CA LEU A 326 -15.97 -4.63 25.58
C LEU A 326 -15.01 -4.96 26.74
N ASP A 327 -15.47 -5.71 27.74
CA ASP A 327 -14.63 -6.18 28.86
C ASP A 327 -13.49 -7.11 28.38
N GLU A 328 -13.78 -8.02 27.45
CA GLU A 328 -12.76 -8.90 26.84
C GLU A 328 -11.73 -8.10 26.02
N LEU A 329 -12.17 -7.06 25.30
CA LEU A 329 -11.30 -6.19 24.50
C LEU A 329 -10.41 -5.31 25.37
N GLN A 330 -10.90 -4.82 26.52
CA GLN A 330 -10.06 -4.13 27.51
C GLN A 330 -8.97 -5.06 28.07
N LEU A 331 -9.30 -6.32 28.37
CA LEU A 331 -8.33 -7.32 28.82
C LEU A 331 -7.33 -7.68 27.72
N PHE A 332 -7.76 -7.86 26.47
CA PHE A 332 -6.89 -8.13 25.33
C PHE A 332 -5.93 -6.97 25.06
N THR A 333 -6.44 -5.73 25.07
CA THR A 333 -5.62 -4.51 24.93
C THR A 333 -4.55 -4.44 26.03
N SER A 334 -4.91 -4.72 27.28
CA SER A 334 -3.94 -4.72 28.39
C SER A 334 -2.92 -5.86 28.29
N ALA A 335 -3.29 -7.03 27.76
CA ALA A 335 -2.35 -8.12 27.50
C ALA A 335 -1.30 -7.74 26.45
N VAL A 336 -1.73 -7.11 25.34
CA VAL A 336 -0.83 -6.61 24.30
C VAL A 336 0.05 -5.47 24.81
N GLU A 337 -0.49 -4.50 25.55
CA GLU A 337 0.28 -3.39 26.12
C GLU A 337 1.34 -3.85 27.13
N ARG A 338 1.02 -4.85 27.98
CA ARG A 338 1.99 -5.42 28.93
C ARG A 338 3.04 -6.28 28.27
N TRP A 339 2.70 -6.91 27.14
CA TRP A 339 3.52 -7.85 26.39
C TRP A 339 4.18 -8.95 27.25
N ASP A 340 3.46 -9.45 28.25
CA ASP A 340 3.87 -10.58 29.09
C ASP A 340 3.13 -11.84 28.64
N VAL A 341 3.84 -12.93 28.36
CA VAL A 341 3.22 -14.21 28.02
C VAL A 341 2.23 -14.69 29.10
N ASN A 342 2.48 -14.37 30.37
CA ASN A 342 1.60 -14.71 31.48
C ASN A 342 0.28 -13.93 31.46
N ALA A 343 0.19 -12.82 30.72
CA ALA A 343 -1.06 -12.10 30.51
C ALA A 343 -2.11 -12.96 29.79
N VAL A 344 -1.71 -14.06 29.12
CA VAL A 344 -2.65 -15.04 28.57
C VAL A 344 -3.62 -15.60 29.63
N GLU A 345 -3.25 -15.63 30.91
CA GLU A 345 -4.13 -16.10 31.98
C GLU A 345 -5.20 -15.09 32.43
N ILE A 346 -5.11 -13.82 32.02
CA ILE A 346 -6.18 -12.82 32.26
C ILE A 346 -7.31 -12.97 31.24
N LEU A 347 -7.03 -13.58 30.09
CA LEU A 347 -8.00 -13.83 29.02
C LEU A 347 -8.79 -15.11 29.34
N SER A 348 -10.06 -14.98 29.69
CA SER A 348 -10.92 -16.14 30.01
C SER A 348 -11.29 -16.96 28.76
N ASP A 349 -11.38 -16.31 27.60
CA ASP A 349 -11.78 -16.94 26.35
C ASP A 349 -10.60 -17.61 25.60
N TYR A 350 -10.81 -18.86 25.19
CA TYR A 350 -9.80 -19.68 24.50
C TYR A 350 -9.37 -19.11 23.13
N GLN A 351 -10.28 -18.49 22.39
CA GLN A 351 -10.00 -17.92 21.07
C GLN A 351 -9.15 -16.65 21.23
N LEU A 352 -9.42 -15.82 22.23
CA LEU A 352 -8.58 -14.67 22.58
C LEU A 352 -7.19 -15.09 23.07
N LYS A 353 -7.08 -16.13 23.92
CA LYS A 353 -5.79 -16.74 24.30
C LYS A 353 -4.98 -17.16 23.06
N LEU A 354 -5.63 -17.78 22.08
CA LEU A 354 -4.99 -18.24 20.86
C LEU A 354 -4.51 -17.07 19.97
N CYS A 355 -5.33 -16.02 19.79
CA CYS A 355 -4.93 -14.80 19.08
C CYS A 355 -3.69 -14.15 19.72
N PHE A 356 -3.72 -13.96 21.04
CA PHE A 356 -2.61 -13.33 21.78
C PHE A 356 -1.31 -14.14 21.67
N LEU A 357 -1.36 -15.47 21.86
CA LEU A 357 -0.17 -16.31 21.73
C LEU A 357 0.36 -16.38 20.30
N ALA A 358 -0.49 -16.38 19.28
CA ALA A 358 -0.05 -16.36 17.89
C ALA A 358 0.64 -15.03 17.53
N LEU A 359 0.10 -13.91 18.01
CA LEU A 359 0.72 -12.59 17.91
C LEU A 359 2.07 -12.55 18.63
N TYR A 360 2.08 -12.94 19.91
CA TYR A 360 3.27 -12.94 20.76
C TYR A 360 4.39 -13.78 20.14
N ASN A 361 4.11 -15.03 19.75
CA ASN A 361 5.12 -15.91 19.17
C ASN A 361 5.68 -15.36 17.84
N THR A 362 4.82 -14.84 16.97
CA THR A 362 5.26 -14.33 15.65
C THR A 362 6.12 -13.07 15.76
N VAL A 363 5.76 -12.15 16.65
CA VAL A 363 6.52 -10.90 16.84
C VAL A 363 7.84 -11.16 17.58
N ASN A 364 7.86 -12.09 18.54
CA ASN A 364 9.11 -12.51 19.19
C ASN A 364 10.03 -13.31 18.23
N GLU A 365 9.48 -14.12 17.32
CA GLU A 365 10.22 -14.76 16.22
C GLU A 365 10.92 -13.70 15.35
N MET A 366 10.17 -12.72 14.82
CA MET A 366 10.72 -11.63 14.01
C MET A 366 11.78 -10.83 14.77
N THR A 367 11.51 -10.49 16.04
CA THR A 367 12.46 -9.80 16.92
C THR A 367 13.77 -10.57 17.07
N TYR A 368 13.69 -11.89 17.29
CA TYR A 368 14.85 -12.75 17.43
C TYR A 368 15.68 -12.80 16.15
N GLU A 369 15.02 -12.92 14.99
CA GLU A 369 15.70 -12.91 13.69
C GLU A 369 16.41 -11.56 13.44
N THR A 370 15.75 -10.43 13.67
CA THR A 370 16.39 -9.10 13.57
C THR A 370 17.54 -8.93 14.56
N LEU A 371 17.40 -9.38 15.81
CA LEU A 371 18.48 -9.33 16.80
C LEU A 371 19.67 -10.21 16.40
N LYS A 372 19.42 -11.38 15.82
CA LYS A 372 20.44 -12.32 15.34
C LYS A 372 21.22 -11.78 14.14
N GLU A 373 20.55 -11.07 13.23
CA GLU A 373 21.17 -10.57 11.99
C GLU A 373 21.79 -9.17 12.13
N GLN A 374 21.12 -8.26 12.84
CA GLN A 374 21.48 -6.84 12.93
C GLN A 374 22.01 -6.43 14.32
N GLY A 375 21.89 -7.29 15.33
CA GLY A 375 22.34 -6.99 16.70
C GLY A 375 21.45 -6.02 17.49
N VAL A 376 20.30 -5.61 16.94
CA VAL A 376 19.39 -4.62 17.55
C VAL A 376 18.14 -5.30 18.13
N ASN A 377 17.80 -4.96 19.38
CA ASN A 377 16.55 -5.41 19.99
C ASN A 377 15.38 -4.51 19.54
N VAL A 378 14.64 -4.96 18.54
CA VAL A 378 13.51 -4.20 17.96
C VAL A 378 12.18 -4.41 18.67
N LEU A 379 12.14 -5.26 19.72
CA LEU A 379 10.90 -5.60 20.42
C LEU A 379 10.12 -4.36 20.89
N PRO A 380 10.72 -3.35 21.57
CA PRO A 380 9.96 -2.23 22.12
C PRO A 380 9.18 -1.43 21.06
N TYR A 381 9.71 -1.35 19.84
CA TYR A 381 9.12 -0.64 18.72
C TYR A 381 7.94 -1.42 18.12
N LEU A 382 8.12 -2.73 17.92
CA LEU A 382 7.06 -3.62 17.44
C LEU A 382 5.91 -3.67 18.45
N THR A 383 6.19 -3.87 19.74
CA THR A 383 5.16 -3.97 20.78
C THR A 383 4.42 -2.66 21.00
N LYS A 384 5.11 -1.51 20.95
CA LYS A 384 4.48 -0.19 20.95
C LYS A 384 3.50 -0.03 19.79
N ALA A 385 3.90 -0.38 18.56
CA ALA A 385 3.03 -0.26 17.39
C ALA A 385 1.77 -1.14 17.51
N TRP A 386 1.90 -2.39 17.97
CA TRP A 386 0.75 -3.26 18.25
C TRP A 386 -0.14 -2.74 19.38
N ALA A 387 0.44 -2.22 20.46
CA ALA A 387 -0.31 -1.68 21.60
C ALA A 387 -1.08 -0.41 21.23
N ASP A 388 -0.48 0.51 20.48
CA ASP A 388 -1.13 1.75 20.03
C ASP A 388 -2.28 1.46 19.05
N MET A 389 -2.13 0.44 18.18
CA MET A 389 -3.22 -0.05 17.33
C MET A 389 -4.34 -0.75 18.11
N CYS A 390 -4.01 -1.58 19.10
CA CYS A 390 -5.03 -2.22 19.96
C CYS A 390 -5.82 -1.20 20.79
N LYS A 391 -5.16 -0.10 21.21
CA LYS A 391 -5.83 1.04 21.87
C LYS A 391 -6.76 1.77 20.92
N SER A 392 -6.35 2.03 19.67
CA SER A 392 -7.22 2.73 18.71
C SER A 392 -8.45 1.91 18.32
N TRP A 393 -8.32 0.58 18.18
CA TRP A 393 -9.46 -0.32 18.04
C TRP A 393 -10.36 -0.38 19.29
N LEU A 394 -9.78 -0.32 20.50
CA LEU A 394 -10.56 -0.24 21.73
C LEU A 394 -11.40 1.05 21.77
N THR A 395 -10.82 2.19 21.39
CA THR A 395 -11.55 3.47 21.28
C THR A 395 -12.70 3.39 20.26
N GLU A 396 -12.50 2.75 19.11
CA GLU A 396 -13.58 2.51 18.14
C GLU A 396 -14.68 1.58 18.68
N ALA A 397 -14.31 0.52 19.41
CA ALA A 397 -15.26 -0.36 20.09
C ALA A 397 -16.04 0.37 21.21
N GLU A 398 -15.39 1.25 21.97
CA GLU A 398 -16.04 2.12 22.97
C GLU A 398 -17.00 3.12 22.31
N TRP A 399 -16.64 3.72 21.18
CA TRP A 399 -17.53 4.59 20.41
C TRP A 399 -18.75 3.82 19.90
N ARG A 400 -18.56 2.63 19.33
CA ARG A 400 -19.63 1.75 18.85
C ARG A 400 -20.55 1.32 19.99
N HIS A 401 -20.01 0.92 21.14
CA HIS A 401 -20.78 0.52 22.33
C HIS A 401 -21.63 1.66 22.88
N ASN A 402 -21.03 2.85 23.05
CA ASN A 402 -21.70 4.02 23.61
C ASN A 402 -22.57 4.77 22.59
N LYS A 403 -22.59 4.34 21.32
CA LYS A 403 -23.20 5.05 20.18
C LYS A 403 -22.69 6.49 20.06
N TYR A 404 -21.42 6.69 20.38
CA TYR A 404 -20.79 8.00 20.32
C TYR A 404 -20.45 8.35 18.88
N THR A 405 -21.03 9.44 18.40
CA THR A 405 -20.64 10.18 17.21
C THR A 405 -19.32 10.96 17.37
N PRO A 406 -18.08 10.55 17.02
CA PRO A 406 -16.92 11.45 17.06
C PRO A 406 -17.06 12.70 16.18
N THR A 407 -16.18 13.71 16.38
CA THR A 407 -15.94 14.75 15.35
C THR A 407 -15.03 14.19 14.25
N PHE A 408 -14.94 14.81 13.07
CA PHE A 408 -14.06 14.29 12.02
C PHE A 408 -12.58 14.32 12.42
N ASP A 409 -12.12 15.36 13.11
CA ASP A 409 -10.72 15.44 13.59
C ASP A 409 -10.43 14.40 14.68
N GLU A 410 -11.38 14.18 15.61
CA GLU A 410 -11.30 13.16 16.66
C GLU A 410 -11.29 11.75 16.07
N TYR A 411 -12.20 11.48 15.13
CA TYR A 411 -12.25 10.24 14.35
C TYR A 411 -10.93 10.02 13.64
N LEU A 412 -10.50 10.97 12.79
CA LEU A 412 -9.34 10.78 11.94
C LEU A 412 -8.08 10.56 12.77
N ALA A 413 -7.89 11.32 13.86
CA ALA A 413 -6.75 11.20 14.77
C ALA A 413 -6.55 9.78 15.34
N ASN A 414 -7.64 9.02 15.54
CA ASN A 414 -7.60 7.60 15.90
C ASN A 414 -7.48 6.69 14.66
N ALA A 415 -8.26 7.00 13.62
CA ALA A 415 -8.54 6.12 12.50
C ALA A 415 -7.34 5.86 11.58
N TRP A 416 -6.36 6.79 11.49
CA TRP A 416 -5.11 6.53 10.75
C TRP A 416 -4.16 5.57 11.50
N ILE A 417 -4.38 5.33 12.80
CA ILE A 417 -3.66 4.30 13.57
C ILE A 417 -4.40 2.96 13.47
N SER A 418 -5.73 2.95 13.66
CA SER A 418 -6.54 1.70 13.61
C SER A 418 -6.53 1.00 12.26
N VAL A 419 -6.32 1.72 11.15
CA VAL A 419 -6.19 1.12 9.81
C VAL A 419 -4.93 0.26 9.63
N SER A 420 -4.08 0.10 10.65
CA SER A 420 -2.88 -0.75 10.70
C SER A 420 -1.68 -0.32 9.84
N GLY A 421 -1.79 0.72 9.03
CA GLY A 421 -0.70 1.20 8.15
C GLY A 421 0.61 1.48 8.90
N VAL A 422 0.53 2.03 10.12
CA VAL A 422 1.67 2.25 11.02
C VAL A 422 2.36 0.93 11.37
N VAL A 423 1.61 -0.08 11.80
CA VAL A 423 2.15 -1.39 12.20
C VAL A 423 2.82 -2.07 11.01
N ILE A 424 2.17 -2.06 9.84
CA ILE A 424 2.72 -2.59 8.58
C ILE A 424 4.08 -1.93 8.25
N LEU A 425 4.17 -0.60 8.34
CA LEU A 425 5.41 0.12 8.02
C LEU A 425 6.50 -0.07 9.08
N VAL A 426 6.17 -0.10 10.38
CA VAL A 426 7.16 -0.39 11.43
C VAL A 426 7.75 -1.79 11.26
N HIS A 427 6.94 -2.82 10.94
CA HIS A 427 7.46 -4.14 10.54
C HIS A 427 8.34 -4.06 9.29
N THR A 428 7.88 -3.35 8.25
CA THR A 428 8.62 -3.18 6.99
C THR A 428 10.01 -2.59 7.24
N TYR A 429 10.13 -1.57 8.09
CA TYR A 429 11.39 -0.93 8.43
C TYR A 429 12.41 -1.93 9.00
N PHE A 430 12.04 -2.75 9.98
CA PHE A 430 12.98 -3.70 10.60
C PHE A 430 13.30 -4.90 9.70
N LEU A 431 12.36 -5.32 8.85
CA LEU A 431 12.54 -6.43 7.91
C LEU A 431 13.43 -6.07 6.71
N LEU A 432 13.55 -4.79 6.34
CA LEU A 432 14.38 -4.34 5.20
C LEU A 432 15.89 -4.58 5.36
N ASN A 433 16.34 -5.11 6.51
CA ASN A 433 17.73 -5.46 6.82
C ASN A 433 18.74 -4.33 6.54
N GLN A 434 18.37 -3.14 7.02
CA GLN A 434 19.08 -1.88 6.85
C GLN A 434 19.83 -1.49 8.14
N ASN A 435 20.78 -0.55 8.04
CA ASN A 435 21.42 0.02 9.22
C ASN A 435 20.41 0.83 10.05
N ILE A 436 19.94 0.25 11.16
CA ILE A 436 19.05 0.91 12.11
C ILE A 436 19.81 2.04 12.83
N SER A 437 19.26 3.27 12.81
CA SER A 437 19.83 4.44 13.46
C SER A 437 18.94 4.95 14.60
N ASP A 438 19.55 5.56 15.63
CA ASP A 438 18.81 6.14 16.78
C ASP A 438 17.82 7.22 16.33
N GLU A 439 18.17 8.05 15.33
CA GLU A 439 17.27 9.01 14.70
C GLU A 439 16.05 8.33 14.07
N ALA A 440 16.23 7.25 13.32
CA ALA A 440 15.11 6.51 12.74
C ALA A 440 14.21 5.89 13.81
N LEU A 441 14.79 5.31 14.87
CA LEU A 441 14.05 4.76 16.00
C LEU A 441 13.17 5.81 16.70
N LYS A 442 13.71 7.02 16.94
CA LYS A 442 12.94 8.17 17.45
C LYS A 442 11.83 8.58 16.47
N CYS A 443 12.08 8.56 15.17
CA CYS A 443 11.07 8.87 14.16
C CYS A 443 9.92 7.83 14.16
N LEU A 444 10.23 6.54 14.34
CA LEU A 444 9.20 5.50 14.46
C LEU A 444 8.36 5.66 15.74
N GLU A 445 9.01 5.89 16.90
CA GLU A 445 8.33 6.09 18.20
C GLU A 445 7.34 7.26 18.21
N ASN A 446 7.70 8.36 17.53
CA ASN A 446 6.91 9.59 17.45
C ASN A 446 5.91 9.60 16.28
N HIS A 447 5.73 8.47 15.59
CA HIS A 447 4.90 8.36 14.39
C HIS A 447 5.20 9.42 13.31
N HIS A 448 6.45 9.42 12.83
CA HIS A 448 6.90 10.30 11.74
C HIS A 448 5.92 10.34 10.56
N ASP A 449 5.87 11.47 9.86
CA ASP A 449 4.87 11.72 8.83
C ASP A 449 4.92 10.71 7.65
N LEU A 450 6.07 10.08 7.40
CA LEU A 450 6.22 8.92 6.49
C LEU A 450 5.48 7.64 6.93
N LEU A 451 5.12 7.49 8.20
CA LEU A 451 4.17 6.48 8.69
C LEU A 451 2.73 7.01 8.58
N ARG A 452 2.54 8.30 8.86
CA ARG A 452 1.24 8.94 9.00
C ARG A 452 0.51 9.14 7.68
N TRP A 453 1.11 9.81 6.68
CA TRP A 453 0.41 10.15 5.44
C TRP A 453 -0.03 8.92 4.62
N PRO A 454 0.79 7.86 4.46
CA PRO A 454 0.30 6.62 3.83
C PRO A 454 -0.87 5.99 4.58
N SER A 455 -0.85 6.03 5.92
CA SER A 455 -1.92 5.48 6.76
C SER A 455 -3.19 6.32 6.72
N VAL A 456 -3.08 7.66 6.64
CA VAL A 456 -4.22 8.56 6.39
C VAL A 456 -4.84 8.26 5.02
N ILE A 457 -4.02 8.14 3.96
CA ILE A 457 -4.52 7.79 2.62
C ILE A 457 -5.22 6.43 2.64
N PHE A 458 -4.61 5.40 3.26
CA PHE A 458 -5.20 4.08 3.41
C PHE A 458 -6.55 4.15 4.15
N ARG A 459 -6.63 4.79 5.33
CA ARG A 459 -7.87 4.97 6.09
C ARG A 459 -8.97 5.60 5.22
N LEU A 460 -8.68 6.74 4.59
CA LEU A 460 -9.68 7.46 3.80
C LEU A 460 -10.17 6.66 2.58
N LEU A 461 -9.31 5.85 1.96
CA LEU A 461 -9.68 4.96 0.85
C LEU A 461 -10.49 3.76 1.31
N ASN A 462 -10.14 3.18 2.47
CA ASN A 462 -10.89 2.09 3.10
C ASN A 462 -12.32 2.57 3.40
N ASP A 463 -12.45 3.70 4.11
CA ASP A 463 -13.74 4.31 4.46
C ASP A 463 -14.63 4.57 3.23
N LEU A 464 -14.09 5.14 2.14
CA LEU A 464 -14.86 5.36 0.90
C LEU A 464 -15.40 4.06 0.29
N ALA A 465 -14.67 2.95 0.47
CA ALA A 465 -15.02 1.65 -0.08
C ALA A 465 -15.95 0.82 0.83
N THR A 466 -15.94 1.07 2.14
CA THR A 466 -16.74 0.36 3.14
C THR A 466 -17.97 1.12 3.63
N SER A 467 -18.02 2.46 3.48
CA SER A 467 -19.04 3.34 4.09
C SER A 467 -20.48 2.86 3.91
N LYS A 468 -20.80 2.34 2.72
CA LYS A 468 -22.15 1.82 2.43
C LYS A 468 -22.50 0.60 3.27
N ALA A 469 -21.57 -0.35 3.42
CA ALA A 469 -21.79 -1.56 4.20
C ALA A 469 -21.83 -1.28 5.71
N GLU A 470 -21.03 -0.33 6.18
CA GLU A 470 -21.06 0.19 7.55
C GLU A 470 -22.39 0.88 7.87
N LEU A 471 -22.88 1.72 6.96
CA LEU A 471 -24.18 2.38 7.07
C LEU A 471 -25.34 1.38 7.09
N GLU A 472 -25.30 0.34 6.24
CA GLU A 472 -26.29 -0.76 6.23
C GLU A 472 -26.29 -1.56 7.54
N ARG A 473 -25.16 -1.63 8.26
CA ARG A 473 -25.06 -2.22 9.62
C ARG A 473 -25.49 -1.26 10.73
N GLY A 474 -25.67 0.02 10.43
CA GLY A 474 -25.99 1.07 11.40
C GLY A 474 -24.80 1.56 12.22
N GLU A 475 -23.58 1.45 11.68
CA GLU A 475 -22.37 1.97 12.33
C GLU A 475 -22.36 3.50 12.29
N THR A 476 -22.21 4.13 13.46
CA THR A 476 -22.30 5.59 13.59
C THR A 476 -20.92 6.27 13.60
N ALA A 477 -19.88 5.58 14.06
CA ALA A 477 -18.52 6.12 14.22
C ALA A 477 -17.68 5.94 12.95
N THR A 478 -18.16 6.51 11.83
CA THR A 478 -17.49 6.47 10.51
C THR A 478 -17.09 7.87 10.09
N SER A 479 -16.14 8.03 9.16
CA SER A 479 -15.73 9.35 8.63
C SER A 479 -16.92 10.13 8.07
N ILE A 480 -17.77 9.50 7.25
CA ILE A 480 -18.98 10.11 6.68
C ILE A 480 -19.91 10.68 7.76
N SER A 481 -20.19 9.88 8.80
CA SER A 481 -21.03 10.29 9.91
C SER A 481 -20.40 11.42 10.73
N SER A 482 -19.08 11.39 10.92
CA SER A 482 -18.31 12.38 11.67
C SER A 482 -18.20 13.72 10.94
N ILE A 483 -18.01 13.71 9.61
CA ILE A 483 -18.03 14.91 8.74
C ILE A 483 -19.42 15.57 8.78
N LYS A 484 -20.49 14.77 8.66
CA LYS A 484 -21.87 15.25 8.73
C LYS A 484 -22.23 15.79 10.12
N ARG A 485 -21.76 15.15 11.21
CA ARG A 485 -21.92 15.66 12.59
C ARG A 485 -21.29 17.04 12.76
N GLY A 486 -20.10 17.24 12.18
CA GLY A 486 -19.38 18.52 12.26
C GLY A 486 -20.01 19.66 11.45
N GLY A 487 -21.05 19.40 10.64
CA GLY A 487 -21.65 20.39 9.75
C GLY A 487 -20.77 20.81 8.57
N VAL A 488 -19.69 20.05 8.30
CA VAL A 488 -18.73 20.32 7.20
C VAL A 488 -19.42 20.18 5.84
N VAL A 489 -20.31 19.19 5.71
CA VAL A 489 -21.22 19.01 4.57
C VAL A 489 -22.59 18.48 5.02
N SER A 490 -23.62 18.68 4.20
CA SER A 490 -25.01 18.27 4.46
C SER A 490 -25.33 16.81 4.12
N ASP A 491 -24.65 16.25 3.12
CA ASP A 491 -25.04 15.04 2.41
C ASP A 491 -23.84 14.11 2.16
N GLU A 492 -24.13 12.88 1.74
CA GLU A 492 -23.15 11.82 1.57
C GLU A 492 -22.24 12.03 0.35
N GLU A 493 -22.78 12.52 -0.77
CA GLU A 493 -21.99 12.80 -1.99
C GLU A 493 -20.95 13.90 -1.73
N SER A 494 -21.35 14.96 -1.04
CA SER A 494 -20.44 16.02 -0.59
C SER A 494 -19.39 15.50 0.40
N ALA A 495 -19.73 14.52 1.26
CA ALA A 495 -18.77 13.92 2.19
C ALA A 495 -17.75 13.03 1.45
N HIS A 496 -18.20 12.23 0.48
CA HIS A 496 -17.30 11.46 -0.40
C HIS A 496 -16.36 12.38 -1.17
N LYS A 497 -16.87 13.48 -1.73
CA LYS A 497 -16.04 14.49 -2.43
C LYS A 497 -15.03 15.17 -1.50
N TYR A 498 -15.42 15.47 -0.25
CA TYR A 498 -14.52 16.03 0.76
C TYR A 498 -13.38 15.06 1.08
N ILE A 499 -13.68 13.77 1.30
CA ILE A 499 -12.66 12.74 1.54
C ILE A 499 -11.75 12.56 0.32
N SER A 500 -12.28 12.53 -0.90
CA SER A 500 -11.46 12.46 -2.12
C SER A 500 -10.47 13.62 -2.24
N ASN A 501 -10.92 14.86 -1.98
CA ASN A 501 -10.03 16.01 -1.94
C ASN A 501 -8.98 15.92 -0.81
N LEU A 502 -9.35 15.36 0.34
CA LEU A 502 -8.44 15.13 1.45
C LEU A 502 -7.36 14.08 1.10
N ILE A 503 -7.70 13.03 0.35
CA ILE A 503 -6.74 12.05 -0.18
C ILE A 503 -5.72 12.78 -1.08
N GLU A 504 -6.17 13.54 -2.09
CA GLU A 504 -5.28 14.26 -3.01
C GLU A 504 -4.36 15.27 -2.29
N SER A 505 -4.89 16.02 -1.31
CA SER A 505 -4.04 16.91 -0.48
C SER A 505 -3.04 16.15 0.40
N THR A 506 -3.37 14.92 0.84
CA THR A 506 -2.45 14.07 1.61
C THR A 506 -1.37 13.46 0.72
N TRP A 507 -1.67 13.17 -0.56
CA TRP A 507 -0.65 12.82 -1.55
C TRP A 507 0.39 13.92 -1.73
N LYS A 508 -0.01 15.19 -1.78
CA LYS A 508 0.94 16.33 -1.85
C LYS A 508 1.88 16.42 -0.65
N LYS A 509 1.40 16.10 0.56
CA LYS A 509 2.23 16.01 1.77
C LYS A 509 3.24 14.86 1.67
N MET A 510 2.76 13.68 1.28
CA MET A 510 3.61 12.51 1.09
C MET A 510 4.64 12.70 -0.03
N ASN A 511 4.28 13.38 -1.13
CA ASN A 511 5.20 13.76 -2.20
C ASN A 511 6.31 14.68 -1.69
N LYS A 512 5.96 15.69 -0.87
CA LYS A 512 6.91 16.62 -0.25
C LYS A 512 7.90 15.88 0.65
N ASP A 513 7.40 14.99 1.50
CA ASP A 513 8.25 14.16 2.36
C ASP A 513 9.10 13.19 1.53
N GLY A 514 8.58 12.65 0.43
CA GLY A 514 9.35 11.87 -0.54
C GLY A 514 10.50 12.64 -1.18
N LEU A 515 10.34 13.95 -1.47
CA LEU A 515 11.42 14.81 -1.96
C LEU A 515 12.42 15.24 -0.85
N ILE A 516 11.99 15.29 0.41
CA ILE A 516 12.83 15.70 1.55
C ILE A 516 13.61 14.51 2.12
N PHE A 517 13.06 13.30 2.09
CA PHE A 517 13.59 12.10 2.74
C PHE A 517 13.92 10.95 1.77
N GLY A 518 13.65 11.10 0.47
CA GLY A 518 13.87 10.07 -0.54
C GLY A 518 15.34 9.87 -0.97
N ALA A 519 15.53 9.17 -2.09
CA ALA A 519 16.79 8.55 -2.53
C ALA A 519 18.01 9.48 -2.74
N ASN A 520 17.81 10.80 -2.74
CA ASN A 520 18.86 11.81 -2.88
C ASN A 520 19.08 12.65 -1.60
N SER A 521 18.39 12.34 -0.50
CA SER A 521 18.50 13.09 0.76
C SER A 521 19.59 12.53 1.67
N ALA A 522 20.67 13.31 1.84
CA ALA A 522 21.74 13.00 2.79
C ALA A 522 21.31 13.18 4.26
N SER A 523 20.15 13.77 4.52
CA SER A 523 19.61 14.02 5.87
C SER A 523 18.42 13.11 6.24
N SER A 524 18.09 12.12 5.40
CA SER A 524 17.01 11.20 5.72
C SER A 524 17.42 10.21 6.82
N PRO A 525 16.61 10.02 7.87
CA PRO A 525 16.81 8.92 8.82
C PRO A 525 16.40 7.56 8.23
N PHE A 526 15.76 7.54 7.06
CA PHE A 526 15.24 6.33 6.41
C PHE A 526 15.95 6.04 5.08
N THR A 527 16.02 4.76 4.71
CA THR A 527 16.49 4.34 3.38
C THR A 527 15.46 4.66 2.29
N LYS A 528 15.94 4.73 1.03
CA LYS A 528 15.09 4.89 -0.16
C LYS A 528 14.04 3.77 -0.28
N GLU A 529 14.41 2.54 0.10
CA GLU A 529 13.54 1.37 0.10
C GLU A 529 12.37 1.54 1.06
N PHE A 530 12.62 2.08 2.26
CA PHE A 530 11.55 2.36 3.22
C PHE A 530 10.62 3.47 2.75
N VAL A 531 11.15 4.56 2.18
CA VAL A 531 10.34 5.67 1.63
C VAL A 531 9.50 5.21 0.44
N ALA A 532 10.07 4.34 -0.41
CA ALA A 532 9.33 3.69 -1.49
C ALA A 532 8.22 2.79 -0.94
N ALA A 533 8.49 1.96 0.06
CA ALA A 533 7.50 1.10 0.72
C ALA A 533 6.36 1.92 1.36
N ALA A 534 6.68 3.03 2.02
CA ALA A 534 5.69 3.97 2.56
C ALA A 534 4.76 4.53 1.48
N THR A 535 5.33 4.99 0.36
CA THR A 535 4.54 5.46 -0.80
C THR A 535 3.71 4.32 -1.42
N ASN A 536 4.29 3.12 -1.51
CA ASN A 536 3.66 1.94 -2.08
C ASN A 536 2.50 1.41 -1.22
N LEU A 537 2.49 1.61 0.11
CA LEU A 537 1.34 1.33 0.97
C LEU A 537 0.10 2.12 0.51
N ALA A 538 0.27 3.41 0.20
CA ALA A 538 -0.81 4.24 -0.33
C ALA A 538 -1.27 3.80 -1.73
N ARG A 539 -0.33 3.37 -2.60
CA ARG A 539 -0.63 2.83 -3.95
C ARG A 539 -1.43 1.53 -3.90
N ILE A 540 -1.06 0.58 -3.03
CA ILE A 540 -1.77 -0.69 -2.90
C ILE A 540 -3.14 -0.51 -2.23
N ALA A 541 -3.26 0.40 -1.26
CA ALA A 541 -4.55 0.80 -0.70
C ALA A 541 -5.48 1.36 -1.79
N GLN A 542 -4.97 2.28 -2.64
CA GLN A 542 -5.74 2.79 -3.78
C GLN A 542 -6.20 1.67 -4.70
N CYS A 543 -5.30 0.78 -5.09
CA CYS A 543 -5.66 -0.35 -5.96
C CYS A 543 -6.74 -1.22 -5.33
N ILE A 544 -6.59 -1.63 -4.07
CA ILE A 544 -7.48 -2.59 -3.40
C ILE A 544 -8.88 -2.02 -3.17
N TYR A 545 -9.00 -0.75 -2.77
CA TYR A 545 -10.28 -0.13 -2.43
C TYR A 545 -10.96 0.63 -3.58
N GLN A 546 -10.29 0.79 -4.73
CA GLN A 546 -10.78 1.52 -5.93
C GLN A 546 -12.23 1.21 -6.34
N TYR A 547 -12.70 -0.03 -6.11
CA TYR A 547 -13.99 -0.53 -6.57
C TYR A 547 -14.82 -1.20 -5.46
N GLY A 548 -14.57 -0.84 -4.20
CA GLY A 548 -15.22 -1.40 -3.01
C GLY A 548 -14.26 -2.22 -2.14
N ASP A 549 -14.79 -2.87 -1.11
CA ASP A 549 -14.01 -3.63 -0.12
C ASP A 549 -13.31 -4.84 -0.72
N GLY A 550 -12.04 -4.65 -1.11
CA GLY A 550 -11.20 -5.70 -1.66
C GLY A 550 -10.63 -6.71 -0.66
N ILE A 551 -10.95 -6.63 0.64
CA ILE A 551 -10.39 -7.51 1.69
C ILE A 551 -11.48 -8.27 2.46
N GLY A 552 -12.50 -7.61 2.99
CA GLY A 552 -13.62 -8.29 3.63
C GLY A 552 -14.49 -9.04 2.61
N ALA A 553 -14.83 -8.36 1.51
CA ALA A 553 -15.71 -8.83 0.44
C ALA A 553 -15.07 -8.84 -0.98
N PRO A 554 -13.89 -9.46 -1.18
CA PRO A 554 -13.15 -9.40 -2.44
C PRO A 554 -13.97 -9.87 -3.65
N ASP A 555 -13.94 -9.07 -4.70
CA ASP A 555 -14.71 -9.29 -5.93
C ASP A 555 -13.89 -10.01 -7.03
N LYS A 556 -14.46 -10.10 -8.23
CA LYS A 556 -13.77 -10.69 -9.38
C LYS A 556 -12.53 -9.89 -9.82
N ARG A 557 -12.49 -8.57 -9.62
CA ARG A 557 -11.34 -7.72 -9.98
C ARG A 557 -10.15 -8.02 -9.08
N VAL A 558 -10.36 -8.13 -7.77
CA VAL A 558 -9.30 -8.54 -6.81
C VAL A 558 -8.75 -9.91 -7.18
N LYS A 559 -9.65 -10.89 -7.44
CA LYS A 559 -9.23 -12.22 -7.91
C LYS A 559 -8.39 -12.16 -9.19
N ASN A 560 -8.80 -11.38 -10.18
CA ASN A 560 -8.07 -11.23 -11.45
C ASN A 560 -6.70 -10.59 -11.24
N ARG A 561 -6.57 -9.60 -10.35
CA ARG A 561 -5.28 -8.98 -9.99
C ARG A 561 -4.33 -9.97 -9.33
N ILE A 562 -4.81 -10.76 -8.37
CA ILE A 562 -4.06 -11.86 -7.76
C ILE A 562 -3.58 -12.85 -8.83
N LEU A 563 -4.49 -13.28 -9.72
CA LEU A 563 -4.14 -14.20 -10.80
C LEU A 563 -3.03 -13.62 -11.69
N ALA A 564 -3.16 -12.38 -12.14
CA ALA A 564 -2.22 -11.76 -13.07
C ALA A 564 -0.82 -11.47 -12.47
N VAL A 565 -0.74 -11.17 -11.16
CA VAL A 565 0.53 -10.87 -10.49
C VAL A 565 1.23 -12.13 -9.96
N ILE A 566 0.48 -13.07 -9.36
CA ILE A 566 1.05 -14.16 -8.54
C ILE A 566 0.95 -15.52 -9.23
N VAL A 567 -0.04 -15.76 -10.11
CA VAL A 567 -0.37 -17.11 -10.60
C VAL A 567 -0.08 -17.31 -12.10
N GLN A 568 -0.48 -16.34 -12.92
CA GLN A 568 -0.48 -16.45 -14.37
C GLN A 568 0.76 -15.76 -14.94
N PRO A 569 1.64 -16.48 -15.64
CA PRO A 569 2.76 -15.86 -16.34
C PRO A 569 2.26 -14.96 -17.47
N VAL A 570 3.15 -14.10 -17.95
CA VAL A 570 3.01 -13.25 -19.14
C VAL A 570 3.31 -14.04 -20.40
#